data_AF-A0A917J846-F1
#
_entry.id   AF-A0A917J846-F1
#
_cell.length_a   1.000
_cell.length_b   1.000
_cell.length_c   1.000
_cell.angle_alpha   90.00
_cell.angle_beta   90.00
_cell.angle_gamma   90.00
#
_symmetry.space_group_name_H-M   'P 1'
#
loop_
_entity.id
_entity.type
_entity.pdbx_description
1 polymer ?
#
loop_
_entity_poly.entity_id
_entity_poly.type
_entity_poly.pdbx_seq_one_letter_code
_entity_poly.pdbx_strand_id
1 'polypeptide(L)'
;MKTSKIIAKLLVRLVFILILVAAVWITQNNDKLKGLGYIKLNTWTLIYPVLLIVGFIGLLITAAVKKYNSMDINLLLIVNTVMLLIYAMAVFFRIAYH
;
A
#
# COMPACT_ATOMS: atom_id res chain seq x y z
N MET A 1 -22.05 -12.25 -2.93
CA MET A 1 -21.37 -13.04 -1.88
C MET A 1 -20.02 -13.62 -2.30
N LYS A 2 -19.83 -14.19 -3.51
CA LYS A 2 -18.54 -14.76 -3.95
C LYS A 2 -17.55 -13.72 -4.50
N THR A 3 -18.07 -12.63 -5.11
CA THR A 3 -17.27 -11.65 -5.85
C THR A 3 -16.38 -10.78 -4.97
N SER A 4 -16.87 -10.23 -3.84
CA SER A 4 -16.02 -9.38 -2.96
C SER A 4 -14.86 -10.15 -2.34
N LYS A 5 -15.07 -11.44 -2.08
CA LYS A 5 -14.07 -12.39 -1.58
C LYS A 5 -12.93 -12.61 -2.57
N ILE A 6 -13.29 -12.76 -3.85
CA ILE A 6 -12.35 -12.92 -4.96
C ILE A 6 -11.59 -11.60 -5.17
N ILE A 7 -12.30 -10.48 -5.23
CA ILE A 7 -11.72 -9.15 -5.44
C ILE A 7 -10.72 -8.80 -4.32
N ALA A 8 -11.09 -9.01 -3.05
CA ALA A 8 -10.18 -8.77 -1.93
C ALA A 8 -8.92 -9.63 -2.02
N LYS A 9 -9.05 -10.93 -2.30
CA LYS A 9 -7.90 -11.84 -2.41
C LYS A 9 -6.99 -11.47 -3.60
N LEU A 10 -7.57 -11.01 -4.70
CA LEU A 10 -6.85 -10.59 -5.91
C LEU A 10 -6.12 -9.26 -5.66
N LEU A 11 -6.75 -8.30 -5.00
CA LEU A 11 -6.13 -7.04 -4.59
C LEU A 11 -4.97 -7.24 -3.63
N VAL A 12 -5.12 -8.11 -2.63
CA VAL A 12 -4.02 -8.44 -1.71
C VAL A 12 -2.82 -9.00 -2.46
N ARG A 13 -3.03 -9.93 -3.39
CA ARG A 13 -1.95 -10.47 -4.24
C ARG A 13 -1.31 -9.37 -5.07
N LEU A 14 -2.13 -8.48 -5.64
CA LEU A 14 -1.65 -7.38 -6.46
C LEU A 14 -0.79 -6.41 -5.64
N VAL A 15 -1.20 -6.03 -4.43
CA VAL A 15 -0.41 -5.22 -3.50
C VAL A 15 0.91 -5.91 -3.16
N PHE A 16 0.88 -7.21 -2.88
CA PHE A 16 2.09 -7.95 -2.54
C PHE A 16 3.09 -7.99 -3.70
N ILE A 17 2.60 -8.18 -4.93
CA ILE A 17 3.42 -8.11 -6.14
C ILE A 17 3.98 -6.70 -6.32
N LEU A 18 3.19 -5.66 -6.09
CA LEU A 18 3.62 -4.27 -6.21
C LEU A 18 4.72 -3.93 -5.18
N ILE A 19 4.59 -4.43 -3.95
CA ILE A 19 5.63 -4.30 -2.91
C ILE A 19 6.91 -5.03 -3.34
N LEU A 20 6.81 -6.25 -3.87
CA LEU A 20 7.97 -7.00 -4.36
C LEU A 20 8.68 -6.28 -5.52
N VAL A 21 7.92 -5.78 -6.49
CA VAL A 21 8.46 -5.00 -7.61
C VAL A 21 9.14 -3.73 -7.10
N ALA A 22 8.49 -2.99 -6.18
CA ALA A 22 9.07 -1.80 -5.57
C ALA A 22 10.36 -2.13 -4.80
N ALA A 23 10.38 -3.24 -4.04
CA ALA A 23 11.55 -3.68 -3.30
C ALA A 23 12.71 -4.04 -4.23
N VAL A 24 12.45 -4.76 -5.33
CA VAL A 24 13.46 -5.10 -6.34
C VAL A 24 13.99 -3.84 -7.05
N TRP A 25 13.10 -2.90 -7.37
CA TRP A 25 13.50 -1.64 -8.00
C TRP A 25 14.38 -0.80 -7.07
N ILE A 26 14.06 -0.75 -5.78
CA ILE A 26 14.83 -0.07 -4.73
C ILE A 26 16.22 -0.70 -4.59
N THR A 27 16.32 -2.03 -4.52
CA THR A 27 17.62 -2.71 -4.35
C THR A 27 18.53 -2.56 -5.57
N GLN A 28 17.96 -2.46 -6.78
CA GLN A 28 18.73 -2.22 -8.00
C GLN A 28 19.15 -0.74 -8.19
N ASN A 29 18.38 0.22 -7.65
CA ASN A 29 18.63 1.65 -7.82
C ASN A 29 19.11 2.34 -6.53
N ASN A 30 19.82 1.60 -5.67
CA ASN A 30 20.33 2.10 -4.37
C ASN A 30 21.12 3.42 -4.47
N ASP A 31 21.83 3.66 -5.57
CA ASP A 31 22.60 4.90 -5.75
C ASP A 31 21.74 6.11 -6.13
N LYS A 32 20.58 5.91 -6.77
CA LYS A 32 19.60 6.99 -7.03
C LYS A 32 18.83 7.40 -5.77
N LEU A 33 18.68 6.48 -4.82
CA LEU A 33 18.04 6.73 -3.52
C LEU A 33 18.91 7.58 -2.58
N LYS A 34 20.24 7.56 -2.73
CA LYS A 34 21.16 8.43 -1.96
C LYS A 34 20.94 9.93 -2.28
N GLY A 35 20.55 10.26 -3.51
CA GLY A 35 20.18 11.63 -3.91
C GLY A 35 18.81 12.09 -3.36
N LEU A 36 17.92 11.15 -3.05
CA LEU A 36 16.61 11.40 -2.44
C LEU A 36 16.68 11.63 -0.92
N GLY A 37 17.83 11.39 -0.29
CA GLY A 37 18.07 11.57 1.15
C GLY A 37 17.89 13.01 1.65
N TYR A 38 17.73 13.99 0.76
CA TYR A 38 17.52 15.40 1.09
C TYR A 38 16.13 15.93 0.75
N ILE A 39 15.17 15.06 0.38
CA ILE A 39 13.78 15.48 0.41
C ILE A 39 13.44 15.66 1.90
N LYS A 40 13.37 16.91 2.36
CA LYS A 40 12.85 17.32 3.67
C LYS A 40 11.36 16.93 3.75
N LEU A 41 11.09 15.63 3.84
CA LEU A 41 9.78 15.08 4.12
C LEU A 41 9.48 15.42 5.57
N ASN A 42 8.69 16.47 5.78
CA ASN A 42 8.18 16.83 7.09
C ASN A 42 7.58 15.58 7.74
N THR A 43 7.95 15.27 8.99
CA THR A 43 7.61 14.04 9.71
C THR A 43 6.10 13.77 9.70
N TRP A 44 5.30 14.84 9.71
CA TRP A 44 3.83 14.80 9.60
C TRP A 44 3.31 14.21 8.29
N THR A 45 4.02 14.39 7.17
CA THR A 45 3.65 13.83 5.86
C THR A 45 3.86 12.33 5.76
N LEU A 46 4.66 11.74 6.66
CA LEU A 46 4.93 10.30 6.76
C LEU A 46 3.96 9.58 7.71
N ILE A 47 3.24 10.31 8.56
CA ILE A 47 2.29 9.69 9.50
C ILE A 47 1.12 9.04 8.77
N TYR A 48 0.61 9.71 7.72
CA TYR A 48 -0.49 9.20 6.90
C TYR A 48 -0.19 7.88 6.17
N PRO A 49 0.93 7.73 5.44
CA PRO A 49 1.25 6.47 4.79
C PRO A 49 1.52 5.35 5.80
N VAL A 50 2.16 5.65 6.94
CA VAL A 50 2.37 4.66 8.01
C VAL A 50 1.02 4.20 8.57
N LEU A 51 0.08 5.12 8.84
CA LEU A 51 -1.25 4.79 9.32
C LEU A 51 -2.04 3.95 8.30
N LEU A 52 -1.94 4.27 7.01
CA LEU A 52 -2.55 3.49 5.92
C LEU A 52 -1.98 2.07 5.85
N ILE A 53 -0.66 1.91 5.95
CA ILE A 53 0.00 0.60 5.95
C ILE A 53 -0.41 -0.22 7.17
N VAL A 54 -0.38 0.36 8.37
CA VAL A 54 -0.79 -0.33 9.60
C VAL A 54 -2.28 -0.71 9.54
N GLY A 55 -3.13 0.20 9.05
CA GLY A 55 -4.56 -0.07 8.82
C GLY A 55 -4.79 -1.16 7.80
N PHE A 56 -4.03 -1.19 6.70
CA PHE A 56 -4.07 -2.25 5.70
C PHE A 56 -3.70 -3.60 6.31
N ILE A 57 -2.61 -3.68 7.10
CA ILE A 57 -2.19 -4.92 7.77
C ILE A 57 -3.26 -5.39 8.76
N GLY A 58 -3.81 -4.49 9.58
CA GLY A 58 -4.87 -4.82 10.53
C GLY A 58 -6.14 -5.34 9.84
N LEU A 59 -6.57 -4.68 8.76
CA LEU A 59 -7.71 -5.12 7.95
C LEU A 59 -7.41 -6.44 7.24
N LEU A 60 -6.18 -6.65 6.74
CA LEU A 60 -5.74 -7.87 6.10
C LEU A 60 -5.84 -9.05 7.06
N ILE A 61 -5.29 -8.91 8.27
CA ILE A 61 -5.33 -9.94 9.31
C ILE A 61 -6.78 -10.21 9.69
N THR A 62 -7.58 -9.17 9.95
CA THR A 62 -8.98 -9.32 10.34
C THR A 62 -9.81 -9.98 9.24
N ALA A 63 -9.59 -9.60 7.98
CA ALA A 63 -10.21 -10.22 6.82
C ALA A 63 -9.77 -11.68 6.66
N ALA A 64 -8.49 -11.98 6.84
CA ALA A 64 -7.93 -13.33 6.74
C ALA A 64 -8.48 -14.27 7.83
N VAL A 65 -8.53 -13.80 9.09
CA VAL A 65 -9.10 -14.52 10.24
C VAL A 65 -10.57 -14.83 10.00
N LYS A 66 -11.35 -13.84 9.54
CA LYS A 66 -12.76 -14.05 9.17
C LYS A 66 -12.94 -14.78 7.83
N LYS A 67 -11.86 -15.32 7.25
CA LYS A 67 -11.82 -15.97 5.94
C LYS A 67 -12.57 -15.17 4.87
N TYR A 68 -12.51 -13.84 4.92
CA TYR A 68 -13.17 -12.91 4.01
C TYR A 68 -14.70 -13.05 3.97
N ASN A 69 -15.34 -13.57 5.02
CA ASN A 69 -16.78 -13.85 5.00
C ASN A 69 -17.65 -12.63 5.32
N SER A 70 -17.05 -11.57 5.87
CA SER A 70 -17.72 -10.31 6.17
C SER A 70 -17.53 -9.33 5.02
N MET A 71 -18.63 -8.94 4.37
CA MET A 71 -18.59 -8.03 3.23
C MET A 71 -18.04 -6.65 3.60
N ASP A 72 -18.40 -6.11 4.76
CA ASP A 72 -17.98 -4.77 5.20
C ASP A 72 -16.46 -4.69 5.40
N ILE A 73 -15.86 -5.72 6.00
CA ILE A 73 -14.41 -5.79 6.24
C ILE A 73 -13.65 -5.93 4.92
N ASN A 74 -14.16 -6.74 4.00
CA ASN A 74 -13.58 -6.84 2.66
C ASN A 74 -13.65 -5.51 1.92
N LEU A 75 -14.78 -4.79 2.03
CA LEU A 75 -14.97 -3.49 1.39
C LEU A 75 -14.03 -2.43 1.99
N LEU A 76 -13.88 -2.41 3.32
CA LEU A 76 -12.90 -1.56 3.99
C LEU A 76 -11.47 -1.85 3.53
N LEU A 77 -11.11 -3.14 3.40
CA LEU A 77 -9.79 -3.54 2.91
C LEU A 77 -9.56 -3.05 1.47
N ILE A 78 -10.56 -3.17 0.61
CA ILE A 78 -10.51 -2.67 -0.77
C ILE A 78 -10.30 -1.16 -0.79
N VAL A 79 -11.11 -0.41 -0.05
CA VAL A 79 -11.00 1.06 0.00
C VAL A 79 -9.64 1.50 0.55
N ASN A 80 -9.16 0.86 1.63
CA ASN A 80 -7.84 1.14 2.19
C ASN A 80 -6.73 0.87 1.16
N THR A 81 -6.80 -0.25 0.44
CA THR A 81 -5.86 -0.60 -0.63
C THR A 81 -5.82 0.46 -1.74
N VAL A 82 -6.99 0.91 -2.18
CA VAL A 82 -7.10 1.94 -3.23
C VAL A 82 -6.50 3.27 -2.74
N MET A 83 -6.77 3.67 -1.50
CA MET A 83 -6.17 4.88 -0.92
C MET A 83 -4.66 4.77 -0.83
N LEU A 84 -4.13 3.59 -0.48
CA LEU A 84 -2.71 3.33 -0.39
C LEU A 84 -2.03 3.43 -1.77
N LEU A 85 -2.69 2.96 -2.84
CA LEU A 85 -2.24 3.14 -4.22
C LEU A 85 -2.24 4.61 -4.68
N ILE A 86 -3.32 5.34 -4.38
CA ILE A 86 -3.41 6.77 -4.72
C ILE A 86 -2.29 7.55 -4.02
N TYR A 87 -2.04 7.26 -2.75
CA TYR A 87 -0.98 7.92 -2.00
C TYR A 87 0.41 7.54 -2.53
N ALA A 88 0.64 6.26 -2.86
CA ALA A 88 1.88 5.81 -3.48
C ALA A 88 2.13 6.52 -4.83
N MET A 89 1.09 6.70 -5.65
CA MET A 89 1.18 7.50 -6.89
C MET A 89 1.53 8.96 -6.59
N ALA A 90 0.87 9.60 -5.61
CA ALA A 90 1.15 10.99 -5.25
C ALA A 90 2.61 11.18 -4.79
N VAL A 91 3.13 10.24 -3.99
CA VAL A 91 4.54 10.22 -3.58
C VAL A 91 5.46 9.99 -4.78
N PHE A 92 5.12 9.06 -5.67
CA PHE A 92 5.88 8.79 -6.88
C PHE A 92 5.97 10.03 -7.78
N PHE A 93 4.85 10.72 -8.02
CA PHE A 93 4.85 11.97 -8.80
C PHE A 93 5.69 13.06 -8.14
N ARG A 94 5.58 13.22 -6.82
CA ARG A 94 6.39 14.20 -6.07
C ARG A 94 7.88 13.91 -6.15
N ILE A 95 8.27 12.63 -6.21
CA ILE A 95 9.67 12.21 -6.32
C ILE A 95 10.16 12.28 -7.77
N ALA A 96 9.31 12.00 -8.77
CA ALA A 96 9.69 11.94 -10.17
C ALA A 96 9.73 13.32 -10.87
N TYR A 97 8.93 14.28 -10.41
CA TYR A 97 8.85 15.64 -10.96
C TYR A 97 9.63 16.69 -10.16
N HIS A 98 10.48 16.26 -9.22
CA HIS A 98 11.27 17.13 -8.35
C HIS A 98 12.73 16.70 -8.32
#